data_AF-A0A433Q1W1-F1
#
_entry.id   AF-A0A433Q1W1-F1
#
_cell.length_a   1.000
_cell.length_b   1.000
_cell.length_c   1.000
_cell.angle_alpha   90.00
_cell.angle_beta   90.00
_cell.angle_gamma   90.00
#
_symmetry.space_group_name_H-M   'P 1'
#
loop_
_entity.id
_entity.type
_entity.pdbx_description
1 polymer ?
#
loop_
_entity_poly.entity_id
_entity_poly.type
_entity_poly.pdbx_seq_one_letter_code
_entity_poly.pdbx_strand_id
1 'polypeptide(L)'
;MNLGFEKYSSKPLRFFFPDHQATTPHAMGTEITTPLPPSHIESAALPNRAPPPCEQCHVRFSKYRCPRCSVRTCSLACSKSHKAATGCSGERSKNHFVPISKYGHQDMMSDSFTSFHPISYMPTDYVFLEDLSRTTDTLTRENLRADPHRNMTKRAQFKERQLVKQAERMGIQLTVMSPAMKRHQISQTNWSFR
;
A
#
# COMPACT_ATOMS: atom_id res chain seq x y z
N MET A 1 25.35 42.45 -30.01
CA MET A 1 26.16 41.26 -30.33
C MET A 1 25.37 40.04 -29.91
N ASN A 2 24.90 39.27 -30.89
CA ASN A 2 24.14 38.02 -30.72
C ASN A 2 25.11 36.86 -30.45
N LEU A 3 24.89 36.09 -29.39
CA LEU A 3 25.36 34.70 -29.20
C LEU A 3 24.33 34.08 -28.22
N GLY A 4 23.48 33.10 -28.52
CA GLY A 4 23.62 31.94 -29.40
C GLY A 4 23.43 30.69 -28.52
N PHE A 5 22.18 30.36 -28.15
CA PHE A 5 21.85 29.16 -27.38
C PHE A 5 21.79 27.94 -28.31
N GLU A 6 22.85 27.13 -28.32
CA GLU A 6 22.90 25.85 -29.05
C GLU A 6 22.06 24.78 -28.35
N LYS A 7 21.10 24.23 -29.09
CA LYS A 7 20.19 23.16 -28.67
C LYS A 7 20.90 21.81 -28.79
N TYR A 8 21.00 21.08 -27.68
CA TYR A 8 21.49 19.70 -27.65
C TYR A 8 20.45 18.77 -28.31
N SER A 9 20.82 18.20 -29.46
CA SER A 9 19.99 17.32 -30.28
C SER A 9 20.12 15.86 -29.81
N SER A 10 19.02 15.30 -29.32
CA SER A 10 18.90 13.90 -28.91
C SER A 10 18.78 12.99 -30.14
N LYS A 11 19.86 12.29 -30.50
CA LYS A 11 19.87 11.24 -31.53
C LYS A 11 19.51 9.88 -30.90
N PRO A 12 18.53 9.13 -31.42
CA PRO A 12 18.27 7.75 -30.98
C PRO A 12 19.21 6.75 -31.68
N LEU A 13 19.80 5.84 -30.90
CA LEU A 13 20.60 4.71 -31.38
C LEU A 13 19.68 3.67 -32.04
N ARG A 14 19.87 3.46 -33.35
CA ARG A 14 19.24 2.36 -34.10
C ARG A 14 20.03 1.08 -33.86
N PHE A 15 19.39 0.09 -33.24
CA PHE A 15 19.91 -1.27 -33.19
C PHE A 15 19.60 -1.97 -34.52
N PHE A 16 20.67 -2.40 -35.19
CA PHE A 16 20.67 -3.09 -36.47
C PHE A 16 20.74 -4.60 -36.16
N PHE A 17 19.69 -5.36 -36.43
CA PHE A 17 19.73 -6.82 -36.39
C PHE A 17 19.76 -7.34 -37.83
N PRO A 18 20.79 -8.10 -38.23
CA PRO A 18 20.91 -8.61 -39.59
C PRO A 18 20.02 -9.83 -39.82
N ASP A 19 19.41 -9.86 -41.00
CA ASP A 19 18.63 -10.95 -41.55
C ASP A 19 19.49 -12.21 -41.72
N HIS A 20 18.99 -13.35 -41.23
CA HIS A 20 19.51 -14.66 -41.62
C HIS A 20 18.51 -15.35 -42.55
N GLN A 21 18.95 -15.46 -43.80
CA GLN A 21 18.25 -16.04 -44.93
C GLN A 21 18.05 -17.56 -44.81
N ALA A 22 17.02 -17.98 -45.53
CA ALA A 22 16.59 -19.32 -45.83
C ALA A 22 17.71 -20.26 -46.31
N THR A 23 17.64 -21.52 -45.88
CA THR A 23 18.26 -22.67 -46.56
C THR A 23 17.16 -23.64 -46.99
N THR A 24 17.26 -24.05 -48.25
CA THR A 24 16.35 -24.88 -49.05
C THR A 24 16.45 -26.39 -48.72
N PRO A 25 15.49 -27.22 -49.18
CA PRO A 25 15.36 -28.61 -48.77
C PRO A 25 16.12 -29.58 -49.69
N HIS A 26 16.64 -30.66 -49.11
CA HIS A 26 17.03 -31.88 -49.85
C HIS A 26 16.35 -33.11 -49.25
N ALA A 27 16.03 -34.03 -50.13
CA ALA A 27 14.97 -35.02 -49.99
C ALA A 27 15.50 -36.45 -49.86
N MET A 28 14.56 -37.32 -49.45
CA MET A 28 14.45 -38.77 -49.71
C MET A 28 15.17 -39.74 -48.76
N GLY A 29 14.37 -40.59 -48.11
CA GLY A 29 14.83 -41.71 -47.28
C GLY A 29 13.69 -42.47 -46.58
N THR A 30 12.88 -43.19 -47.38
CA THR A 30 12.15 -44.45 -47.13
C THR A 30 11.49 -44.77 -45.77
N GLU A 31 10.21 -45.11 -45.89
CA GLU A 31 9.22 -45.55 -44.91
C GLU A 31 9.50 -46.91 -44.25
N ILE A 32 9.25 -47.02 -42.93
CA ILE A 32 8.75 -48.25 -42.31
C ILE A 32 7.59 -47.85 -41.37
N THR A 33 6.38 -48.08 -41.87
CA THR A 33 5.10 -47.92 -41.20
C THR A 33 4.93 -48.96 -40.10
N THR A 34 4.86 -48.52 -38.85
CA THR A 34 4.19 -49.24 -37.76
C THR A 34 3.01 -48.39 -37.29
N PRO A 35 1.75 -48.89 -37.32
CA PRO A 35 0.60 -48.11 -36.87
C PRO A 35 0.58 -48.10 -35.35
N LEU A 36 1.28 -47.13 -34.76
CA LEU A 36 1.04 -46.66 -33.41
C LEU A 36 -0.33 -45.96 -33.39
N PRO A 37 -1.14 -46.19 -32.34
CA PRO A 37 -2.44 -45.54 -32.19
C PRO A 37 -2.24 -44.02 -32.21
N PRO A 38 -3.14 -43.25 -32.85
CA PRO A 38 -2.96 -41.83 -32.99
C PRO A 38 -2.98 -41.18 -31.61
N SER A 39 -1.79 -40.79 -31.16
CA SER A 39 -1.60 -39.68 -30.25
C SER A 39 -2.15 -38.43 -30.94
N HIS A 40 -3.48 -38.30 -30.92
CA HIS A 40 -4.10 -36.99 -30.93
C HIS A 40 -3.69 -36.35 -29.60
N ILE A 41 -2.50 -35.76 -29.58
CA ILE A 41 -2.30 -34.50 -28.88
C ILE A 41 -3.17 -33.51 -29.67
N GLU A 42 -4.47 -33.64 -29.48
CA GLU A 42 -5.40 -32.57 -29.70
C GLU A 42 -4.96 -31.53 -28.68
N SER A 43 -4.20 -30.56 -29.17
CA SER A 43 -3.91 -29.32 -28.47
C SER A 43 -5.25 -28.71 -28.10
N ALA A 44 -5.78 -29.13 -26.95
CA ALA A 44 -6.95 -28.54 -26.33
C ALA A 44 -6.52 -27.13 -25.96
N ALA A 45 -6.75 -26.23 -26.92
CA ALA A 45 -6.70 -24.80 -26.73
C ALA A 45 -7.40 -24.50 -25.40
N LEU A 46 -6.66 -23.83 -24.50
CA LEU A 46 -7.24 -23.19 -23.33
C LEU A 46 -8.55 -22.55 -23.77
N PRO A 47 -9.71 -22.82 -23.12
CA PRO A 47 -10.91 -22.13 -23.49
C PRO A 47 -10.59 -20.64 -23.31
N ASN A 48 -10.68 -19.88 -24.40
CA ASN A 48 -10.70 -18.44 -24.40
C ASN A 48 -11.84 -18.05 -23.45
N ARG A 49 -11.54 -17.96 -22.15
CA ARG A 49 -12.55 -17.89 -21.10
C ARG A 49 -13.04 -16.46 -21.11
N ALA A 50 -14.07 -16.22 -21.90
CA ALA A 50 -14.78 -14.96 -21.90
C ALA A 50 -15.04 -14.57 -20.43
N PRO A 51 -14.74 -13.31 -20.05
CA PRO A 51 -14.91 -12.87 -18.68
C PRO A 51 -16.34 -13.18 -18.23
N PRO A 52 -16.56 -13.67 -17.00
CA PRO A 52 -17.90 -14.02 -16.55
C PRO A 52 -18.85 -12.81 -16.66
N PRO A 53 -20.15 -13.03 -16.92
CA PRO A 53 -21.12 -11.96 -17.03
C PRO A 53 -21.23 -11.16 -15.73
N CYS A 54 -21.69 -9.91 -15.84
CA CYS A 54 -21.99 -9.07 -14.69
C CYS A 54 -23.04 -9.73 -13.79
N GLU A 55 -22.78 -9.82 -12.49
CA GLU A 55 -23.70 -10.43 -11.52
C GLU A 55 -24.90 -9.53 -11.18
N GLN A 56 -24.89 -8.26 -11.61
CA GLN A 56 -25.96 -7.30 -11.36
C GLN A 56 -26.94 -7.18 -12.54
N CYS A 57 -26.42 -7.15 -13.77
CA CYS A 57 -27.26 -6.93 -14.95
C CYS A 57 -27.26 -8.10 -15.94
N HIS A 58 -26.31 -9.03 -15.84
CA HIS A 58 -26.15 -10.19 -16.73
C HIS A 58 -26.08 -9.89 -18.26
N VAL A 59 -26.15 -8.64 -18.69
CA VAL A 59 -26.13 -8.24 -20.12
C VAL A 59 -24.72 -8.21 -20.70
N ARG A 60 -23.75 -7.71 -19.92
CA ARG A 60 -22.37 -7.50 -20.38
C ARG A 60 -21.40 -8.29 -19.53
N PHE A 61 -20.26 -8.64 -20.12
CA PHE A 61 -19.14 -9.22 -19.38
C PHE A 61 -18.66 -8.29 -18.27
N SER A 62 -18.23 -8.88 -17.15
CA SER A 62 -17.70 -8.14 -16.02
C SER A 62 -16.34 -7.51 -16.34
N LYS A 63 -16.13 -6.30 -15.84
CA LYS A 63 -14.89 -5.52 -15.99
C LYS A 63 -14.22 -5.22 -14.65
N TYR A 64 -15.01 -5.18 -13.58
CA TYR A 64 -14.58 -4.79 -12.24
C TYR A 64 -15.04 -5.82 -11.22
N ARG A 65 -14.32 -5.90 -10.09
CA ARG A 65 -14.66 -6.75 -8.95
C ARG A 65 -14.70 -5.92 -7.67
N CYS A 66 -15.74 -6.07 -6.87
CA CYS A 66 -15.84 -5.35 -5.60
C CYS A 66 -14.79 -5.86 -4.59
N PRO A 67 -14.00 -4.99 -3.92
CA PRO A 67 -12.95 -5.43 -3.02
C PRO A 67 -13.46 -6.02 -1.69
N ARG A 68 -14.76 -5.84 -1.37
CA ARG A 68 -15.38 -6.35 -0.13
C ARG A 68 -16.12 -7.67 -0.32
N CYS A 69 -17.12 -7.68 -1.21
CA CYS A 69 -17.97 -8.86 -1.47
C CYS A 69 -17.53 -9.64 -2.70
N SER A 70 -16.52 -9.17 -3.44
CA SER A 70 -15.96 -9.87 -4.59
C SER A 70 -16.93 -10.04 -5.78
N VAL A 71 -18.07 -9.35 -5.73
CA VAL A 71 -19.11 -9.29 -6.78
C VAL A 71 -18.56 -8.68 -8.05
N ARG A 72 -18.90 -9.30 -9.18
CA ARG A 72 -18.41 -8.89 -10.51
C ARG A 72 -19.38 -7.93 -11.19
N THR A 73 -18.86 -6.79 -11.65
CA THR A 73 -19.65 -5.71 -12.24
C THR A 73 -19.07 -5.25 -13.57
N CYS A 74 -19.93 -4.83 -14.51
CA CYS A 74 -19.48 -4.36 -15.84
C CYS A 74 -19.26 -2.85 -15.92
N SER A 75 -19.83 -2.06 -15.00
CA SER A 75 -19.80 -0.60 -15.02
C SER A 75 -19.98 -0.01 -13.62
N LEU A 76 -19.71 1.30 -13.48
CA LEU A 76 -19.92 2.04 -12.23
C LEU A 76 -21.39 2.04 -11.78
N ALA A 77 -22.35 2.00 -12.72
CA ALA A 77 -23.77 1.90 -12.38
C ALA A 77 -24.09 0.55 -11.72
N CYS A 78 -23.51 -0.55 -12.24
CA CYS A 78 -23.60 -1.87 -11.61
C CYS A 78 -22.83 -1.94 -10.28
N SER A 79 -21.73 -1.19 -10.15
CA SER A 79 -21.00 -1.13 -8.89
C SER A 79 -21.73 -0.34 -7.80
N LYS A 80 -22.46 0.73 -8.14
CA LYS A 80 -23.27 1.48 -7.18
C LYS A 80 -24.56 0.74 -6.81
N SER A 81 -25.23 0.13 -7.79
CA SER A 81 -26.48 -0.61 -7.54
C SER A 81 -26.27 -1.84 -6.67
N HIS A 82 -25.21 -2.63 -6.85
CA HIS A 82 -24.97 -3.75 -5.92
C HIS A 82 -24.69 -3.25 -4.50
N LYS A 83 -23.96 -2.13 -4.34
CA LYS A 83 -23.71 -1.54 -3.01
C LYS A 83 -25.01 -1.12 -2.32
N ALA A 84 -25.93 -0.50 -3.06
CA ALA A 84 -27.24 -0.13 -2.54
C ALA A 84 -28.11 -1.36 -2.22
N ALA A 85 -28.14 -2.37 -3.10
CA ALA A 85 -28.96 -3.56 -2.95
C ALA A 85 -28.48 -4.49 -1.82
N THR A 86 -27.16 -4.63 -1.64
CA THR A 86 -26.55 -5.53 -0.64
C THR A 86 -26.07 -4.81 0.62
N GLY A 87 -26.21 -3.48 0.70
CA GLY A 87 -25.66 -2.69 1.80
C GLY A 87 -24.13 -2.73 1.89
N CYS A 88 -23.43 -2.96 0.78
CA CYS A 88 -21.98 -3.12 0.77
C CYS A 88 -21.25 -1.75 0.77
N SER A 89 -20.31 -1.51 1.70
CA SER A 89 -19.48 -0.29 1.67
C SER A 89 -18.57 -0.23 0.43
N GLY A 90 -18.14 -1.41 -0.05
CA GLY A 90 -17.16 -1.56 -1.11
C GLY A 90 -15.75 -1.11 -0.72
N GLU A 91 -15.45 -1.07 0.59
CA GLU A 91 -14.11 -0.93 1.12
C GLU A 91 -13.64 -2.27 1.69
N ARG A 92 -12.39 -2.65 1.42
CA ARG A 92 -11.78 -3.88 1.94
C ARG A 92 -11.56 -3.73 3.45
N SER A 93 -11.97 -4.72 4.25
CA SER A 93 -11.63 -4.76 5.67
C SER A 93 -10.13 -5.00 5.84
N LYS A 94 -9.40 -3.98 6.31
CA LYS A 94 -7.93 -4.05 6.49
C LYS A 94 -7.52 -4.87 7.71
N ASN A 95 -8.41 -5.08 8.68
CA ASN A 95 -8.10 -5.58 10.02
C ASN A 95 -9.04 -6.71 10.49
N HIS A 96 -9.39 -7.65 9.62
CA HIS A 96 -10.22 -8.78 10.02
C HIS A 96 -9.42 -9.75 10.91
N PHE A 97 -10.02 -10.17 12.04
CA PHE A 97 -9.38 -11.08 12.98
C PHE A 97 -9.19 -12.49 12.40
N VAL A 98 -7.94 -12.93 12.28
CA VAL A 98 -7.58 -14.32 11.92
C VAL A 98 -7.11 -15.05 13.18
N PRO A 99 -7.64 -16.25 13.50
CA PRO A 99 -7.09 -17.04 14.59
C PRO A 99 -5.66 -17.44 14.27
N ILE A 100 -4.77 -17.42 15.27
CA ILE A 100 -3.34 -17.68 15.12
C ILE A 100 -3.04 -19.01 14.42
N SER A 101 -3.90 -20.03 14.62
CA SER A 101 -3.76 -21.35 14.02
C SER A 101 -3.91 -21.36 12.49
N LYS A 102 -4.54 -20.32 11.93
CA LYS A 102 -4.75 -20.16 10.48
C LYS A 102 -3.96 -19.00 9.90
N TYR A 103 -3.21 -18.28 10.73
CA TYR A 103 -2.42 -17.13 10.30
C TYR A 103 -1.17 -17.62 9.57
N GLY A 104 -1.10 -17.34 8.28
CA GLY A 104 0.00 -17.77 7.41
C GLY A 104 0.82 -16.62 6.84
N HIS A 105 1.90 -16.96 6.14
CA HIS A 105 2.74 -15.99 5.42
C HIS A 105 1.93 -15.14 4.41
N GLN A 106 0.87 -15.72 3.85
CA GLN A 106 -0.03 -15.03 2.93
C GLN A 106 -0.79 -13.88 3.63
N ASP A 107 -1.16 -14.03 4.91
CA ASP A 107 -1.87 -12.98 5.69
C ASP A 107 -0.91 -11.84 6.10
N MET A 108 0.37 -12.15 6.15
CA MET A 108 1.43 -11.23 6.55
C MET A 108 1.96 -10.42 5.35
N MET A 109 2.25 -11.06 4.21
CA MET A 109 2.90 -10.44 3.04
C MET A 109 2.03 -10.50 1.77
N SER A 110 1.94 -9.37 1.08
CA SER A 110 1.12 -9.18 -0.13
C SER A 110 1.81 -9.60 -1.43
N ASP A 111 2.52 -10.73 -1.48
CA ASP A 111 3.09 -11.23 -2.74
C ASP A 111 2.34 -12.48 -3.22
N SER A 112 1.08 -12.29 -3.59
CA SER A 112 0.43 -13.29 -4.44
C SER A 112 -0.50 -12.61 -5.45
N PHE A 113 0.11 -12.16 -6.54
CA PHE A 113 -0.56 -12.16 -7.85
C PHE A 113 -0.74 -13.62 -8.30
N THR A 114 -1.44 -14.46 -7.52
CA THR A 114 -1.85 -15.78 -8.00
C THR A 114 -3.27 -15.66 -8.54
N SER A 115 -3.37 -15.54 -9.86
CA SER A 115 -4.61 -15.47 -10.65
C SER A 115 -5.54 -16.69 -10.51
N PHE A 116 -5.28 -17.61 -9.57
CA PHE A 116 -5.97 -18.89 -9.46
C PHE A 116 -6.91 -19.03 -8.25
N HIS A 117 -6.74 -18.25 -7.17
CA HIS A 117 -7.62 -18.35 -6.00
C HIS A 117 -8.59 -17.15 -5.86
N PRO A 118 -9.92 -17.38 -5.92
CA PRO A 118 -10.89 -16.35 -5.66
C PRO A 118 -10.86 -16.00 -4.16
N ILE A 119 -10.25 -14.85 -3.86
CA ILE A 119 -10.37 -14.02 -2.65
C ILE A 119 -11.58 -14.43 -1.77
N SER A 120 -11.32 -15.16 -0.68
CA SER A 120 -12.30 -15.29 0.40
C SER A 120 -11.74 -14.93 1.77
N TYR A 121 -10.42 -14.80 1.91
CA TYR A 121 -9.82 -14.36 3.15
C TYR A 121 -8.36 -14.00 2.89
N MET A 122 -7.92 -12.77 3.15
CA MET A 122 -6.49 -12.42 3.22
C MET A 122 -6.30 -10.94 3.63
N PRO A 123 -5.84 -10.63 4.84
CA PRO A 123 -5.32 -9.31 5.21
C PRO A 123 -3.87 -9.13 4.71
N THR A 124 -3.37 -7.90 4.73
CA THR A 124 -1.97 -7.56 4.42
C THR A 124 -1.44 -6.74 5.59
N ASP A 125 -1.24 -7.40 6.73
CA ASP A 125 -0.97 -6.72 8.00
C ASP A 125 0.27 -5.83 7.94
N TYR A 126 1.28 -6.25 7.17
CA TYR A 126 2.49 -5.46 6.96
C TYR A 126 2.21 -4.11 6.30
N VAL A 127 1.47 -4.10 5.18
CA VAL A 127 1.10 -2.86 4.47
C VAL A 127 0.24 -1.97 5.34
N PHE A 128 -0.69 -2.56 6.11
CA PHE A 128 -1.51 -1.80 7.04
C PHE A 128 -0.68 -1.14 8.14
N LEU A 129 0.29 -1.86 8.73
CA LEU A 129 1.18 -1.31 9.76
C LEU A 129 2.12 -0.23 9.20
N GLU A 130 2.59 -0.36 7.96
CA GLU A 130 3.33 0.71 7.28
C GLU A 130 2.48 1.96 6.99
N ASP A 131 1.25 1.77 6.51
CA ASP A 131 0.32 2.88 6.31
C ASP A 131 0.04 3.59 7.64
N LEU A 132 -0.20 2.82 8.70
CA LEU A 132 -0.39 3.37 10.04
C LEU A 132 0.83 4.15 10.52
N SER A 133 2.05 3.61 10.39
CA SER A 133 3.25 4.31 10.83
C SER A 133 3.40 5.66 10.11
N ARG A 134 3.21 5.68 8.78
CA ARG A 134 3.21 6.90 7.97
C ARG A 134 2.17 7.91 8.46
N THR A 135 0.93 7.46 8.74
CA THR A 135 -0.12 8.37 9.24
C THR A 135 0.20 8.91 10.63
N THR A 136 0.78 8.10 11.51
CA THR A 136 1.18 8.57 12.84
C THR A 136 2.31 9.58 12.74
N ASP A 137 3.28 9.39 11.83
CA ASP A 137 4.37 10.33 11.61
C ASP A 137 3.87 11.66 11.05
N THR A 138 2.96 11.63 10.08
CA THR A 138 2.36 12.87 9.55
C THR A 138 1.58 13.59 10.63
N LEU A 139 0.72 12.92 11.39
CA LEU A 139 -0.01 13.51 12.50
C LEU A 139 0.92 14.07 13.57
N THR A 140 2.02 13.37 13.89
CA THR A 140 3.01 13.86 14.84
C THR A 140 3.62 15.16 14.34
N ARG A 141 4.03 15.22 13.07
CA ARG A 141 4.58 16.44 12.45
C ARG A 141 3.57 17.58 12.38
N GLU A 142 2.33 17.30 12.03
CA GLU A 142 1.25 18.30 12.02
C GLU A 142 0.95 18.82 13.42
N ASN A 143 0.92 17.97 14.44
CA ASN A 143 0.77 18.39 15.83
C ASN A 143 1.94 19.28 16.30
N LEU A 144 3.16 18.98 15.87
CA LEU A 144 4.34 19.82 16.16
C LEU A 144 4.24 21.19 15.47
N ARG A 145 3.65 21.24 14.26
CA ARG A 145 3.41 22.48 13.50
C ARG A 145 2.27 23.31 14.10
N ALA A 146 1.18 22.65 14.51
CA ALA A 146 -0.02 23.29 15.02
C ALA A 146 0.24 24.02 16.36
N ASP A 147 0.96 23.39 17.28
CA ASP A 147 1.26 23.97 18.60
C ASP A 147 2.73 23.81 19.01
N PRO A 148 3.64 24.65 18.49
CA PRO A 148 5.04 24.66 18.92
C PRO A 148 5.19 24.93 20.43
N HIS A 149 4.27 25.73 20.99
CA HIS A 149 4.20 26.06 22.41
C HIS A 149 3.87 24.85 23.30
N ARG A 150 3.22 23.79 22.78
CA ARG A 150 2.94 22.57 23.55
C ARG A 150 4.20 21.80 23.92
N ASN A 151 5.23 21.84 23.07
CA ASN A 151 6.53 21.24 23.40
C ASN A 151 7.34 22.12 24.34
N MET A 152 7.24 23.44 24.17
CA MET A 152 7.89 24.39 25.07
C MET A 152 7.32 24.30 26.50
N THR A 153 6.00 24.19 26.64
CA THR A 153 5.33 23.98 27.94
C THR A 153 5.72 22.64 28.56
N LYS A 154 5.79 21.55 27.80
CA LYS A 154 6.31 20.26 28.30
C LYS A 154 7.76 20.35 28.79
N ARG A 155 8.63 21.08 28.07
CA ARG A 155 10.04 21.29 28.47
C ARG A 155 10.16 22.16 29.71
N ALA A 156 9.35 23.22 29.82
CA ALA A 156 9.27 24.07 31.01
C ALA A 156 8.81 23.25 32.23
N GLN A 157 7.74 22.45 32.08
CA GLN A 157 7.26 21.54 33.12
C GLN A 157 8.31 20.51 33.54
N PHE A 158 9.09 19.96 32.61
CA PHE A 158 10.17 19.02 32.94
C PHE A 158 11.24 19.69 33.81
N LYS A 159 11.67 20.91 33.44
CA LYS A 159 12.62 21.69 34.25
C LYS A 159 12.05 21.95 35.64
N GLU A 160 10.85 22.50 35.75
CA GLU A 160 10.22 22.81 37.04
C GLU A 160 10.17 21.59 37.97
N ARG A 161 9.81 20.41 37.46
CA ARG A 161 9.83 19.17 38.25
C ARG A 161 11.22 18.83 38.78
N GLN A 162 12.25 19.06 37.98
CA GLN A 162 13.62 18.81 38.38
C GLN A 162 14.11 19.81 39.44
N LEU A 163 13.69 21.08 39.37
CA LEU A 163 13.96 22.07 40.42
C LEU A 163 13.33 21.65 41.75
N VAL A 164 12.04 21.28 41.75
CA VAL A 164 11.33 20.84 42.95
C VAL A 164 12.07 19.66 43.59
N LYS A 165 12.46 18.67 42.78
CA LYS A 165 13.23 17.51 43.25
C LYS A 165 14.57 17.87 43.88
N GLN A 166 15.27 18.88 43.35
CA GLN A 166 16.56 19.31 43.90
C GLN A 166 16.38 20.15 45.17
N ALA A 167 15.37 21.03 45.22
CA ALA A 167 15.03 21.78 46.41
C ALA A 167 14.66 20.85 47.57
N GLU A 168 13.89 19.79 47.30
CA GLU A 168 13.54 18.75 48.27
C GLU A 168 14.79 18.06 48.84
N ARG A 169 15.79 17.75 48.00
CA ARG A 169 17.06 17.17 48.47
C ARG A 169 17.86 18.09 49.39
N MET A 170 17.68 19.41 49.22
CA MET A 170 18.31 20.43 50.07
C MET A 170 17.46 20.76 51.30
N GLY A 171 16.33 20.08 51.50
CA GLY A 171 15.41 20.31 52.63
C GLY A 171 14.53 21.56 52.46
N ILE A 172 14.40 22.10 51.24
CA ILE A 172 13.60 23.29 50.95
C ILE A 172 12.25 22.86 50.36
N GLN A 173 11.15 23.26 50.99
CA GLN A 173 9.80 23.00 50.49
C GLN A 173 9.40 24.03 49.43
N LEU A 174 9.49 23.65 48.15
CA LEU A 174 9.14 24.51 47.01
C LEU A 174 7.86 24.01 46.32
N THR A 175 6.83 24.86 46.24
CA THR A 175 5.59 24.57 45.50
C THR A 175 5.47 25.46 44.27
N VAL A 176 5.39 24.85 43.09
CA VAL A 176 5.25 25.58 41.81
C VAL A 176 3.77 25.84 41.51
N MET A 177 3.39 27.09 41.27
CA MET A 177 2.02 27.47 40.89
C MET A 177 1.72 27.14 39.42
N SER A 178 0.45 27.06 39.03
CA SER A 178 0.07 26.76 37.64
C SER A 178 0.51 27.84 36.64
N PRO A 179 0.88 27.47 35.39
CA PRO A 179 1.39 28.40 34.38
C PRO A 179 0.36 29.43 33.86
N ALA A 180 -0.93 29.22 34.13
CA ALA A 180 -1.99 30.16 33.79
C ALA A 180 -2.08 31.36 34.76
N MET A 181 -1.41 31.30 35.92
CA MET A 181 -1.48 32.36 36.93
C MET A 181 -0.45 33.47 36.65
N LYS A 182 -0.89 34.74 36.72
CA LYS A 182 -0.04 35.92 36.45
C LYS A 182 1.26 35.93 37.25
N ARG A 183 1.25 35.53 38.52
CA ARG A 183 2.46 35.49 39.36
C ARG A 183 3.53 34.53 38.83
N HIS A 184 3.12 33.38 38.29
CA HIS A 184 4.03 32.40 37.68
C HIS A 184 4.65 32.98 36.40
N GLN A 185 3.88 33.71 35.59
CA GLN A 185 4.39 34.35 34.37
C GLN A 185 5.34 35.51 34.67
N ILE A 186 5.16 36.17 35.81
CA ILE A 186 6.00 37.30 36.26
C ILE A 186 7.28 36.80 36.96
N SER A 187 7.28 35.60 37.57
CA SER A 187 8.47 35.08 38.24
C SER A 187 9.52 34.67 37.23
N GLN A 188 10.59 35.47 37.09
CA GLN A 188 11.72 35.21 36.19
C GLN A 188 12.87 34.48 36.88
N THR A 189 12.60 33.68 37.92
CA THR A 189 13.64 32.92 38.61
C THR A 189 14.26 31.91 37.65
N ASN A 190 15.42 32.27 37.10
CA ASN A 190 16.23 31.42 36.23
C ASN A 190 17.17 30.59 37.10
N TRP A 191 17.18 29.29 36.86
CA TRP A 191 18.03 28.34 37.59
C TRP A 191 18.59 27.34 36.58
N SER A 192 19.86 26.99 36.74
CA SER A 192 20.57 26.07 35.85
C SER A 192 21.05 24.85 36.66
N PHE A 193 20.99 23.67 36.04
CA PHE A 193 21.77 22.53 36.50
C PHE A 193 23.21 22.72 36.02
N ARG A 194 24.16 22.70 36.95
CA ARG A 194 25.59 22.58 36.65
C ARG A 194 26.02 21.14 36.89
#